data_AF-R8CK61-F1
#
_entry.id   AF-R8CK61-F1
#
_cell.length_a   1.000
_cell.length_b   1.000
_cell.length_c   1.000
_cell.angle_alpha   90.00
_cell.angle_beta   90.00
_cell.angle_gamma   90.00
#
_symmetry.space_group_name_H-M   'P 1'
#
loop_
_entity.id
_entity.type
_entity.pdbx_description
1 polymer ?
#
loop_
_entity_poly.entity_id
_entity_poly.type
_entity_poly.pdbx_seq_one_letter_code
_entity_poly.pdbx_strand_id
1 'polypeptide(L)'
;MNGRGYIKLTELQKKFFSKLKIPPKENVKFEDLHTILLQMGHLLPYENIDIMEGNTKEFSRENIEEKLLLKNRGGLCYEINSLLYYFLCDCGFKVYRIAGTLYDPKIRKWNPDDGHALIVLQHKNDNYIIDAGFASYLPLYPVPFHGDSVTSVTGEYRVRKQKFY
;
A
#
# COMPACT_ATOMS: atom_id res chain seq x y z
N MET A 1 15.09 26.14 -27.15
CA MET A 1 14.11 25.04 -27.26
C MET A 1 14.27 24.14 -26.04
N ASN A 2 13.46 24.35 -25.00
CA ASN A 2 13.42 23.46 -23.83
C ASN A 2 11.99 22.97 -23.68
N GLY A 3 11.69 21.84 -24.32
CA GLY A 3 10.42 21.15 -24.14
C GLY A 3 10.34 20.63 -22.71
N ARG A 4 9.65 21.36 -21.83
CA ARG A 4 9.10 20.78 -20.60
C ARG A 4 8.04 19.79 -21.06
N GLY A 5 8.43 18.53 -21.23
CA GLY A 5 7.47 17.45 -21.43
C GLY A 5 6.56 17.43 -20.20
N TYR A 6 5.31 17.85 -20.39
CA TYR A 6 4.27 17.70 -19.37
C TYR A 6 4.10 16.20 -19.13
N ILE A 7 4.52 15.69 -17.98
CA ILE A 7 4.25 14.30 -17.60
C ILE A 7 2.78 14.24 -17.25
N LYS A 8 1.97 13.81 -18.22
CA LYS A 8 0.53 13.66 -18.05
C LYS A 8 0.27 12.47 -17.13
N LEU A 9 -0.61 12.65 -16.14
CA LEU A 9 -1.05 11.57 -15.25
C LEU A 9 -1.53 10.34 -16.04
N THR A 10 -1.13 9.16 -15.58
CA THR A 10 -1.65 7.88 -16.10
C THR A 10 -3.14 7.73 -15.78
N GLU A 11 -3.84 6.82 -16.49
CA GLU A 11 -5.24 6.53 -16.19
C GLU A 11 -5.43 5.96 -14.78
N LEU A 12 -4.48 5.13 -14.31
CA LEU A 12 -4.47 4.66 -12.92
C LEU A 12 -4.40 5.84 -11.95
N GLN A 13 -3.43 6.75 -12.11
CA GLN A 13 -3.27 7.88 -11.21
C GLN A 13 -4.54 8.73 -11.12
N LYS A 14 -5.19 9.02 -12.26
CA LYS A 14 -6.46 9.77 -12.28
C LYS A 14 -7.55 9.06 -11.48
N LYS A 15 -7.78 7.76 -11.74
CA LYS A 15 -8.79 6.95 -11.03
C LYS A 15 -8.47 6.85 -9.54
N PHE A 16 -7.20 6.67 -9.19
CA PHE A 16 -6.72 6.56 -7.82
C PHE A 16 -6.94 7.86 -7.03
N PHE A 17 -6.53 9.00 -7.57
CA PHE A 17 -6.79 10.31 -6.96
C PHE A 17 -8.29 10.57 -6.78
N SER A 18 -9.10 10.23 -7.81
CA SER A 18 -10.56 10.34 -7.72
C SER A 18 -11.15 9.45 -6.62
N LYS A 19 -10.73 8.18 -6.52
CA LYS A 19 -11.20 7.23 -5.49
C LYS A 19 -10.84 7.72 -4.08
N LEU A 20 -9.64 8.25 -3.91
CA LEU A 20 -9.15 8.74 -2.62
C LEU A 20 -9.58 10.18 -2.31
N LYS A 21 -10.33 10.84 -3.21
CA LYS A 21 -10.75 12.24 -3.05
C LYS A 21 -9.57 13.20 -2.82
N ILE A 22 -8.43 12.90 -3.42
CA ILE A 22 -7.22 13.74 -3.39
C ILE A 22 -7.17 14.53 -4.70
N PRO A 23 -6.92 15.85 -4.67
CA PRO A 23 -6.71 16.62 -5.89
C PRO A 23 -5.57 16.02 -6.73
N PRO A 24 -5.76 15.84 -8.06
CA PRO A 24 -4.73 15.23 -8.90
C PRO A 24 -3.40 16.00 -8.82
N LYS A 25 -2.29 15.26 -8.67
CA LYS A 25 -0.95 15.83 -8.51
C LYS A 25 0.05 15.11 -9.41
N GLU A 26 0.66 15.83 -10.34
CA GLU A 26 1.64 15.27 -11.30
C GLU A 26 2.94 14.82 -10.61
N ASN A 27 3.37 15.56 -9.57
CA ASN A 27 4.59 15.28 -8.84
C ASN A 27 4.28 14.93 -7.38
N VAL A 28 3.91 13.67 -7.15
CA VAL A 28 3.74 13.11 -5.80
C VAL A 28 5.12 12.95 -5.17
N LYS A 29 5.32 13.57 -4.01
CA LYS A 29 6.56 13.54 -3.24
C LYS A 29 6.42 12.61 -2.03
N PHE A 30 7.53 12.29 -1.40
CA PHE A 30 7.57 11.43 -0.22
C PHE A 30 6.69 11.98 0.91
N GLU A 31 6.63 13.30 1.06
CA GLU A 31 5.84 13.96 2.11
C GLU A 31 4.32 13.80 1.90
N ASP A 32 3.88 13.51 0.68
CA ASP A 32 2.46 13.29 0.36
C ASP A 32 1.97 11.89 0.75
N LEU A 33 2.90 10.96 1.03
CA LEU A 33 2.57 9.54 1.29
C LEU A 33 1.69 9.37 2.53
N HIS A 34 1.86 10.23 3.54
CA HIS A 34 0.97 10.22 4.71
C HIS A 34 -0.49 10.46 4.29
N THR A 35 -0.76 11.50 3.50
CA THR A 35 -2.11 11.82 3.06
C THR A 35 -2.71 10.70 2.21
N ILE A 36 -1.90 10.10 1.33
CA ILE A 36 -2.34 8.96 0.51
C ILE A 36 -2.72 7.77 1.38
N LEU A 37 -1.83 7.35 2.29
CA LEU A 37 -2.07 6.21 3.20
C LEU A 37 -3.28 6.45 4.10
N LEU A 38 -3.43 7.69 4.60
CA LEU A 38 -4.59 8.10 5.39
C LEU A 38 -5.91 7.96 4.61
N GLN A 39 -5.96 8.47 3.37
CA GLN A 39 -7.16 8.37 2.54
C GLN A 39 -7.46 6.93 2.13
N MET A 40 -6.43 6.11 1.87
CA MET A 40 -6.63 4.67 1.65
C MET A 40 -7.27 4.01 2.87
N GLY A 41 -6.77 4.27 4.07
CA GLY A 41 -7.34 3.73 5.32
C GLY A 41 -8.79 4.17 5.57
N HIS A 42 -9.20 5.33 5.07
CA HIS A 42 -10.59 5.80 5.16
C HIS A 42 -11.53 5.25 4.08
N LEU A 43 -11.03 5.03 2.86
CA LEU A 43 -11.87 4.87 1.67
C LEU A 43 -11.74 3.50 0.97
N LEU A 44 -10.74 2.70 1.34
CA LEU A 44 -10.54 1.34 0.84
C LEU A 44 -10.69 0.33 1.99
N PRO A 45 -11.86 -0.31 2.10
CA PRO A 45 -12.09 -1.32 3.14
C PRO A 45 -11.16 -2.53 2.98
N TYR A 46 -10.76 -3.11 4.10
CA TYR A 46 -10.20 -4.46 4.14
C TYR A 46 -11.35 -5.47 4.18
N GLU A 47 -11.44 -6.36 3.19
CA GLU A 47 -12.54 -7.32 3.06
C GLU A 47 -12.13 -8.57 2.28
N ASN A 48 -12.87 -9.67 2.48
CA ASN A 48 -12.64 -10.98 1.85
C ASN A 48 -13.88 -11.53 1.13
N ILE A 49 -14.82 -10.66 0.73
CA ILE A 49 -16.15 -11.06 0.23
C ILE A 49 -16.04 -11.94 -1.01
N ASP A 50 -15.17 -11.59 -1.97
CA ASP A 50 -15.01 -12.38 -3.20
C ASP A 50 -14.51 -13.82 -2.92
N ILE A 51 -13.73 -14.03 -1.86
CA ILE A 51 -13.31 -15.37 -1.44
C ILE A 51 -14.52 -16.13 -0.87
N MET A 52 -15.31 -15.49 -0.02
CA MET A 52 -16.49 -16.10 0.60
C MET A 52 -17.57 -16.44 -0.44
N GLU A 53 -17.68 -15.64 -1.50
CA GLU A 53 -18.61 -15.86 -2.62
C GLU A 53 -18.05 -16.82 -3.69
N GLY A 54 -16.78 -17.24 -3.60
CA GLY A 54 -16.12 -18.05 -4.62
C GLY A 54 -15.97 -17.32 -5.97
N ASN A 55 -15.94 -15.99 -5.95
CA ASN A 55 -15.89 -15.12 -7.12
C ASN A 55 -14.51 -14.45 -7.29
N THR A 56 -13.45 -15.15 -6.91
CA THR A 56 -12.08 -14.65 -7.08
C THR A 56 -11.72 -14.59 -8.56
N LYS A 57 -11.27 -13.42 -9.02
CA LYS A 57 -10.72 -13.24 -10.35
C LYS A 57 -9.23 -13.56 -10.40
N GLU A 58 -8.71 -13.70 -11.61
CA GLU A 58 -7.26 -13.72 -11.86
C GLU A 58 -6.60 -12.47 -11.25
N PHE A 59 -5.46 -12.68 -10.60
CA PHE A 59 -4.68 -11.60 -10.00
C PHE A 59 -3.91 -10.82 -11.08
N SER A 60 -4.49 -9.71 -11.54
CA SER A 60 -3.89 -8.80 -12.52
C SER A 60 -4.05 -7.34 -12.12
N ARG A 61 -3.23 -6.46 -12.70
CA ARG A 61 -3.34 -5.00 -12.48
C ARG A 61 -4.74 -4.50 -12.85
N GLU A 62 -5.26 -4.95 -14.00
CA GLU A 62 -6.54 -4.56 -14.56
C GLU A 62 -7.71 -4.96 -13.64
N ASN A 63 -7.71 -6.19 -13.13
CA ASN A 63 -8.77 -6.68 -12.25
C ASN A 63 -8.76 -5.98 -10.88
N ILE A 64 -7.57 -5.69 -10.33
CA ILE A 64 -7.43 -4.96 -9.07
C ILE A 64 -7.93 -3.52 -9.24
N GLU A 65 -7.53 -2.84 -10.32
CA GLU A 65 -8.01 -1.48 -10.62
C GLU A 65 -9.53 -1.44 -10.79
N GLU A 66 -10.09 -2.38 -11.55
CA GLU A 66 -11.55 -2.48 -11.75
C GLU A 66 -12.28 -2.65 -10.41
N LYS A 67 -11.82 -3.59 -9.57
CA LYS A 67 -12.46 -3.90 -8.29
C LYS A 67 -12.36 -2.75 -7.30
N LEU A 68 -11.14 -2.29 -6.99
CA LEU A 68 -10.89 -1.36 -5.89
C LEU A 68 -11.25 0.08 -6.28
N LEU A 69 -11.04 0.49 -7.54
CA LEU A 69 -11.25 1.88 -7.97
C LEU A 69 -12.61 2.11 -8.63
N LEU A 70 -13.05 1.21 -9.52
CA LEU A 70 -14.28 1.43 -10.31
C LEU A 70 -15.53 0.87 -9.61
N LYS A 71 -15.45 -0.34 -9.06
CA LYS A 71 -16.58 -1.00 -8.37
C LYS A 71 -16.72 -0.57 -6.91
N ASN A 72 -15.86 0.33 -6.42
CA ASN A 72 -15.86 0.83 -5.04
C ASN A 72 -15.81 -0.28 -3.97
N ARG A 73 -15.16 -1.41 -4.28
CA ARG A 73 -14.96 -2.52 -3.35
C ARG A 73 -13.67 -2.35 -2.55
N GLY A 74 -13.52 -3.17 -1.52
CA GLY A 74 -12.27 -3.30 -0.77
C GLY A 74 -11.41 -4.44 -1.30
N GLY A 75 -10.49 -4.93 -0.48
CA GLY A 75 -9.76 -6.16 -0.78
C GLY A 75 -8.90 -6.63 0.39
N LEU A 76 -8.15 -7.70 0.17
CA LEU A 76 -7.13 -8.17 1.10
C LEU A 76 -5.80 -7.44 0.88
N CYS A 77 -4.83 -7.67 1.77
CA CYS A 77 -3.53 -7.00 1.74
C CYS A 77 -2.82 -7.10 0.38
N TYR A 78 -2.89 -8.25 -0.30
CA TYR A 78 -2.25 -8.47 -1.60
C TYR A 78 -2.90 -7.67 -2.73
N GLU A 79 -4.19 -7.34 -2.64
CA GLU A 79 -4.88 -6.47 -3.61
C GLU A 79 -4.62 -5.00 -3.31
N ILE A 80 -4.81 -4.59 -2.04
CA ILE A 80 -4.65 -3.21 -1.60
C ILE A 80 -3.21 -2.72 -1.80
N ASN A 81 -2.22 -3.49 -1.33
CA ASN A 81 -0.82 -3.10 -1.49
C ASN A 81 -0.33 -3.27 -2.93
N SER A 82 -0.97 -4.09 -3.77
CA SER A 82 -0.63 -4.12 -5.19
C SER A 82 -1.17 -2.91 -5.95
N LEU A 83 -2.40 -2.45 -5.63
CA LEU A 83 -2.92 -1.20 -6.15
C LEU A 83 -1.99 -0.03 -5.79
N LEU A 84 -1.60 0.07 -4.52
CA LEU A 84 -0.68 1.11 -4.06
C LEU A 84 0.70 0.99 -4.73
N TYR A 85 1.22 -0.22 -4.88
CA TYR A 85 2.47 -0.46 -5.60
C TYR A 85 2.42 0.07 -7.03
N TYR A 86 1.37 -0.27 -7.81
CA TYR A 86 1.24 0.23 -9.18
C TYR A 86 1.14 1.75 -9.24
N PHE A 87 0.39 2.37 -8.31
CA PHE A 87 0.30 3.82 -8.22
C PHE A 87 1.66 4.46 -7.93
N LEU A 88 2.43 3.92 -6.97
CA LEU A 88 3.77 4.42 -6.63
C LEU A 88 4.76 4.25 -7.78
N CYS A 89 4.69 3.15 -8.53
CA CYS A 89 5.47 2.97 -9.76
C CYS A 89 5.14 4.03 -10.82
N ASP A 90 3.85 4.28 -11.07
CA ASP A 90 3.41 5.32 -12.02
C ASP A 90 3.83 6.73 -11.56
N CYS A 91 3.94 6.97 -10.24
CA CYS A 91 4.51 8.20 -9.68
C CYS A 91 6.04 8.28 -9.75
N GLY A 92 6.73 7.24 -10.25
CA GLY A 92 8.18 7.21 -10.40
C GLY A 92 8.95 6.91 -9.11
N PHE A 93 8.30 6.43 -8.05
CA PHE A 93 9.00 5.97 -6.86
C PHE A 93 9.74 4.66 -7.13
N LYS A 94 10.90 4.50 -6.47
CA LYS A 94 11.63 3.24 -6.48
C LYS A 94 11.04 2.31 -5.41
N VAL A 95 10.14 1.43 -5.83
CA VAL A 95 9.42 0.50 -4.95
C VAL A 95 9.55 -0.93 -5.42
N TYR A 96 9.45 -1.88 -4.48
CA TYR A 96 9.31 -3.30 -4.76
C TYR A 96 8.41 -3.96 -3.71
N ARG A 97 7.78 -5.09 -4.08
CA ARG A 97 6.93 -5.85 -3.16
C ARG A 97 7.75 -6.89 -2.39
N ILE A 98 7.37 -7.16 -1.15
CA ILE A 98 7.90 -8.25 -0.34
C ILE A 98 6.74 -9.05 0.27
N ALA A 99 7.00 -10.30 0.62
CA ALA A 99 6.10 -11.10 1.44
C ALA A 99 6.45 -10.96 2.93
N GLY A 100 5.47 -11.22 3.78
CA GLY A 100 5.64 -11.35 5.21
C GLY A 100 4.65 -12.37 5.77
N THR A 101 5.00 -12.95 6.91
CA THR A 101 4.12 -13.84 7.66
C THR A 101 3.63 -13.11 8.90
N LEU A 102 2.31 -13.09 9.12
CA LEU A 102 1.73 -12.46 10.30
C LEU A 102 1.92 -13.37 11.52
N TYR A 103 2.27 -12.77 12.66
CA TYR A 103 2.32 -13.47 13.94
C TYR A 103 1.05 -13.17 14.73
N ASP A 104 0.36 -14.22 15.20
CA ASP A 104 -0.75 -14.08 16.14
C ASP A 104 -0.21 -14.19 17.59
N PRO A 105 -0.14 -13.06 18.33
CA PRO A 105 0.35 -13.08 19.70
C PRO A 105 -0.60 -13.76 20.68
N LYS A 106 -1.90 -13.90 20.37
CA LYS A 106 -2.89 -14.51 21.26
C LYS A 106 -2.67 -16.02 21.35
N ILE A 107 -2.42 -16.66 20.21
CA ILE A 107 -2.18 -18.11 20.13
C ILE A 107 -0.69 -18.47 20.00
N ARG A 108 0.19 -17.46 19.94
CA ARG A 108 1.65 -17.59 19.83
C ARG A 108 2.10 -18.43 18.63
N LYS A 109 1.48 -18.20 17.47
CA LYS A 109 1.79 -18.92 16.23
C LYS A 109 1.88 -17.97 15.06
N TRP A 110 2.68 -18.37 14.07
CA TRP A 110 2.67 -17.75 12.76
C TRP A 110 1.43 -18.21 11.99
N ASN A 111 0.84 -17.26 11.26
CA ASN A 111 -0.17 -17.54 10.23
C ASN A 111 0.48 -18.26 9.03
N PRO A 112 -0.29 -18.70 8.02
CA PRO A 112 0.29 -19.30 6.83
C PRO A 112 1.42 -18.46 6.23
N ASP A 113 2.48 -19.15 5.81
CA ASP A 113 3.69 -18.54 5.26
C ASP A 113 3.36 -17.61 4.09
N ASP A 114 4.05 -16.47 4.03
CA ASP A 114 3.91 -15.45 2.99
C ASP A 114 2.48 -14.89 2.81
N GLY A 115 1.63 -15.03 3.83
CA GLY A 115 0.23 -14.60 3.81
C GLY A 115 -0.02 -13.09 3.83
N HIS A 116 1.03 -12.25 3.88
CA HIS A 116 0.92 -10.79 3.83
C HIS A 116 1.82 -10.20 2.76
N ALA A 117 1.27 -9.31 1.94
CA ALA A 117 2.03 -8.57 0.93
C ALA A 117 2.31 -7.15 1.43
N LEU A 118 3.54 -6.67 1.26
CA LEU A 118 4.03 -5.36 1.69
C LEU A 118 4.79 -4.68 0.55
N ILE A 119 5.06 -3.38 0.70
CA ILE A 119 5.90 -2.62 -0.21
C ILE A 119 7.12 -2.11 0.55
N VAL A 120 8.28 -2.19 -0.08
CA VAL A 120 9.47 -1.43 0.33
C VAL A 120 9.65 -0.27 -0.65
N LEU A 121 9.80 0.93 -0.11
CA LEU A 121 10.10 2.15 -0.84
C LEU A 121 11.52 2.60 -0.51
N GLN A 122 12.32 2.83 -1.56
CA GLN A 122 13.66 3.38 -1.44
C GLN A 122 13.60 4.89 -1.67
N HIS A 123 14.01 5.66 -0.67
CA HIS A 123 14.01 7.12 -0.75
C HIS A 123 15.29 7.68 -0.16
N LYS A 124 16.03 8.46 -0.96
CA LYS A 124 17.39 8.93 -0.63
C LYS A 124 18.27 7.72 -0.30
N ASN A 125 18.81 7.65 0.93
CA ASN A 125 19.71 6.58 1.38
C ASN A 125 19.02 5.56 2.29
N ASP A 126 17.69 5.62 2.42
CA ASP A 126 16.92 4.81 3.36
C ASP A 126 15.82 3.99 2.68
N ASN A 127 15.42 2.92 3.37
CA ASN A 127 14.28 2.09 3.00
C ASN A 127 13.14 2.31 3.99
N TYR A 128 11.92 2.23 3.48
CA TYR A 128 10.69 2.38 4.25
C TYR A 128 9.72 1.24 3.93
N ILE A 129 9.05 0.69 4.94
CA ILE A 129 7.86 -0.13 4.74
C ILE A 129 6.69 0.80 4.42
N ILE A 130 6.00 0.50 3.34
CA ILE A 130 4.71 1.09 3.00
C ILE A 130 3.67 -0.02 3.08
N ASP A 131 2.65 0.18 3.92
CA ASP A 131 1.58 -0.80 4.12
C ASP A 131 0.23 -0.09 4.34
N ALA A 132 -0.71 -0.34 3.42
CA ALA A 132 -2.09 0.08 3.51
C ALA A 132 -3.04 -1.13 3.66
N GLY A 133 -2.51 -2.35 3.70
CA GLY A 133 -3.25 -3.60 3.61
C GLY A 133 -3.37 -4.36 4.93
N PHE A 134 -2.82 -3.86 6.04
CA PHE A 134 -2.83 -4.56 7.34
C PHE A 134 -4.10 -4.32 8.18
N ALA A 135 -5.27 -4.35 7.52
CA ALA A 135 -6.58 -4.20 8.15
C ALA A 135 -6.65 -2.98 9.10
N SER A 136 -6.82 -3.18 10.42
CA SER A 136 -6.88 -2.09 11.40
C SER A 136 -5.50 -1.63 11.91
N TYR A 137 -4.42 -2.34 11.57
CA TYR A 137 -3.06 -2.08 12.04
C TYR A 137 -2.27 -1.25 11.02
N LEU A 138 -2.85 -0.13 10.58
CA LEU A 138 -2.27 0.71 9.54
C LEU A 138 -1.31 1.75 10.12
N PRO A 139 -0.02 1.78 9.73
CA PRO A 139 0.89 2.82 10.21
C PRO A 139 0.50 4.23 9.75
N LEU A 140 -0.19 4.38 8.61
CA LEU A 140 -0.58 5.66 7.99
C LEU A 140 0.59 6.59 7.60
N TYR A 141 1.82 6.14 7.75
CA TYR A 141 3.04 6.78 7.27
C TYR A 141 4.04 5.73 6.78
N PRO A 142 5.01 6.10 5.94
CA PRO A 142 6.18 5.27 5.67
C PRO A 142 6.93 4.91 6.96
N VAL A 143 7.15 3.63 7.25
CA VAL A 143 7.85 3.17 8.46
C VAL A 143 9.33 2.92 8.15
N PRO A 144 10.27 3.66 8.74
CA PRO A 144 11.69 3.57 8.38
C PRO A 144 12.36 2.27 8.86
N PHE A 145 13.31 1.78 8.05
CA PHE A 145 14.11 0.58 8.39
C PHE A 145 15.16 0.84 9.50
N HIS A 146 15.56 2.10 9.72
CA HIS A 146 16.54 2.46 10.76
C HIS A 146 15.99 2.36 12.19
N GLY A 147 14.71 2.02 12.34
CA GLY A 147 14.13 1.60 13.62
C GLY A 147 13.45 2.71 14.43
N ASP A 148 13.35 3.91 13.88
CA ASP A 148 12.50 4.94 14.48
C ASP A 148 11.04 4.50 14.42
N SER A 149 10.30 4.84 15.47
CA SER A 149 8.88 4.57 15.55
C SER A 149 8.07 5.60 14.77
N VAL A 150 6.97 5.14 14.19
CA VAL A 150 5.90 5.96 13.64
C VAL A 150 4.66 5.74 14.50
N THR A 151 4.00 6.83 14.89
CA THR A 151 2.75 6.78 15.65
C THR A 151 1.61 7.31 14.79
N SER A 152 0.50 6.59 14.81
CA SER A 152 -0.76 7.01 14.20
C SER A 152 -1.93 6.73 15.15
N VAL A 153 -3.14 7.03 14.70
CA VAL A 153 -4.36 6.75 15.47
C VAL A 153 -4.59 5.24 15.72
N THR A 154 -3.90 4.36 14.98
CA THR A 154 -4.06 2.90 15.11
C THR A 154 -3.00 2.26 16.02
N GLY A 155 -1.94 3.00 16.39
CA GLY A 155 -0.86 2.49 17.24
C GLY A 155 0.52 3.06 16.91
N GLU A 156 1.54 2.44 17.49
CA GLU A 156 2.95 2.72 17.26
C GLU A 156 3.61 1.54 16.50
N TYR A 157 4.36 1.86 15.46
CA TYR A 157 4.94 0.90 14.51
C TYR A 157 6.43 1.18 14.34
N ARG A 158 7.23 0.13 14.24
CA ARG A 158 8.68 0.24 13.99
C ARG A 158 9.21 -1.00 13.30
N VAL A 159 10.22 -0.83 12.45
CA VAL A 159 10.95 -1.94 11.84
C VAL A 159 12.14 -2.32 12.73
N ARG A 160 12.43 -3.62 12.83
CA ARG A 160 13.62 -4.14 13.52
C ARG A 160 14.25 -5.22 12.66
N LYS A 161 15.56 -5.12 12.45
CA LYS A 161 16.34 -6.21 11.87
C LYS A 161 16.60 -7.24 12.96
N GLN A 162 15.89 -8.36 12.92
CA GLN A 162 16.09 -9.47 13.85
C GLN A 162 16.86 -10.59 13.15
N LYS A 163 17.93 -11.07 13.78
CA LYS A 163 18.58 -12.32 13.37
C LYS A 163 17.78 -13.46 13.99
N PHE A 164 17.30 -14.39 13.16
CA PHE A 164 16.85 -15.68 13.63
C PHE A 164 18.10 -16.54 13.82
N TYR A 165 18.30 -17.06 15.04
CA TYR A 165 19.34 -18.04 15.37
C TYR A 165 18.75 -19.45 15.28
#